data_AF-A0A5R8WIQ8-F1
#
_entry.id   AF-A0A5R8WIQ8-F1
#
_cell.length_a   1.000
_cell.length_b   1.000
_cell.length_c   1.000
_cell.angle_alpha   90.00
_cell.angle_beta   90.00
_cell.angle_gamma   90.00
#
_symmetry.space_group_name_H-M   'P 1'
#
loop_
_entity.id
_entity.type
_entity.pdbx_description
1 polymer ?
#
loop_
_entity_poly.entity_id
_entity_poly.type
_entity_poly.pdbx_seq_one_letter_code
_entity_poly.pdbx_strand_id
1 'polypeptide(L)'
;MLPLYQPDAQLLATMGFTAYSSPPRQLRYSRPSACGQETIVLYEDGELALLESVNGQLLYSFQGRLASEAELRVLLRQVDWVLQPLAYALTE
;
A
#
# COMPACT_ATOMS: atom_id res chain seq x y z
N MET A 1 -9.66 1.47 21.78
CA MET A 1 -9.10 0.97 20.51
C MET A 1 -8.81 2.18 19.65
N LEU A 2 -7.60 2.29 19.11
CA LEU A 2 -7.33 3.25 18.05
C LEU A 2 -8.12 2.83 16.79
N PRO A 3 -8.67 3.76 16.01
CA PRO A 3 -9.32 3.41 14.74
C PRO A 3 -8.32 2.72 13.82
N LEU A 4 -8.76 1.64 13.15
CA LEU A 4 -7.95 0.92 12.18
C LEU A 4 -7.81 1.77 10.92
N TYR A 5 -6.59 1.88 10.39
CA TYR A 5 -6.36 2.61 9.14
C TYR A 5 -6.67 1.73 7.93
N GLN A 6 -7.53 2.22 7.04
CA GLN A 6 -7.71 1.71 5.69
C GLN A 6 -7.58 2.86 4.69
N PRO A 7 -6.86 2.68 3.58
CA PRO A 7 -6.81 3.68 2.53
C PRO A 7 -8.17 3.78 1.84
N ASP A 8 -8.61 5.01 1.60
CA ASP A 8 -9.80 5.25 0.79
C ASP A 8 -9.50 5.11 -0.71
N ALA A 9 -10.58 5.05 -1.50
CA ALA A 9 -10.48 4.89 -2.95
C ALA A 9 -9.75 6.06 -3.64
N GLN A 10 -9.85 7.28 -3.09
CA GLN A 10 -9.22 8.46 -3.68
C GLN A 10 -7.70 8.37 -3.52
N LEU A 11 -7.21 8.04 -2.33
CA LEU A 11 -5.79 7.83 -2.06
C LEU A 11 -5.23 6.73 -2.97
N LEU A 12 -5.91 5.59 -3.06
CA LEU A 12 -5.47 4.48 -3.92
C LEU A 12 -5.41 4.90 -5.40
N ALA A 13 -6.38 5.68 -5.87
CA ALA A 13 -6.35 6.24 -7.23
C ALA A 13 -5.14 7.17 -7.46
N THR A 14 -4.80 8.03 -6.49
CA THR A 14 -3.57 8.87 -6.60
C THR A 14 -2.28 8.05 -6.64
N MET A 15 -2.29 6.86 -6.04
CA MET A 15 -1.17 5.91 -6.08
C MET A 15 -1.17 5.02 -7.34
N GLY A 16 -2.07 5.29 -8.29
CA GLY A 16 -2.17 4.59 -9.57
C GLY A 16 -2.98 3.29 -9.53
N PHE A 17 -3.66 2.98 -8.42
CA PHE A 17 -4.53 1.82 -8.35
C PHE A 17 -5.90 2.08 -8.95
N THR A 18 -6.42 1.09 -9.68
CA THR A 18 -7.78 1.10 -10.23
C THR A 18 -8.62 0.02 -9.56
N ALA A 19 -9.88 0.34 -9.24
CA ALA A 19 -10.80 -0.64 -8.69
C ALA A 19 -11.06 -1.79 -9.68
N TYR A 20 -11.23 -3.00 -9.15
CA TYR A 20 -11.50 -4.22 -9.93
C TYR A 20 -12.66 -5.02 -9.34
N SER A 21 -13.27 -5.86 -10.17
CA SER A 21 -14.28 -6.80 -9.73
C SER A 21 -13.77 -7.67 -8.58
N SER A 22 -14.55 -7.75 -7.51
CA SER A 22 -14.17 -8.44 -6.28
C SER A 22 -15.34 -9.26 -5.74
N PRO A 23 -15.07 -10.39 -5.07
CA PRO A 23 -16.10 -11.11 -4.32
C PRO A 23 -16.75 -10.22 -3.26
N PRO A 24 -17.95 -10.56 -2.77
CA PRO A 24 -18.57 -9.84 -1.66
C PRO A 24 -17.62 -9.70 -0.47
N ARG A 25 -17.72 -8.56 0.24
CA ARG A 25 -16.91 -8.19 1.42
C ARG A 25 -15.42 -7.95 1.15
N GLN A 26 -15.03 -7.85 -0.11
CA GLN A 26 -13.70 -7.45 -0.53
C GLN A 26 -13.81 -6.24 -1.45
N LEU A 27 -12.88 -5.31 -1.31
CA LEU A 27 -12.62 -4.31 -2.35
C LEU A 27 -11.23 -4.57 -2.91
N ARG A 28 -11.12 -4.65 -4.23
CA ARG A 28 -9.86 -4.91 -4.91
C ARG A 28 -9.43 -3.72 -5.74
N TYR A 29 -8.17 -3.36 -5.59
CA TYR A 29 -7.53 -2.26 -6.31
C TYR A 29 -6.22 -2.78 -6.89
N SER A 30 -6.00 -2.62 -8.19
CA SER A 30 -4.80 -3.15 -8.86
C SER A 30 -4.07 -2.07 -9.65
N ARG A 31 -2.74 -2.20 -9.75
CA ARG A 31 -1.89 -1.38 -10.62
C ARG A 31 -0.76 -2.22 -11.23
N PRO A 32 -0.20 -1.81 -12.38
CA PRO A 32 1.05 -2.39 -12.87
C PRO A 32 2.20 -2.16 -11.87
N SER A 33 3.05 -3.16 -11.66
CA SER A 33 4.32 -3.04 -10.92
C SER A 33 5.51 -3.17 -11.89
N ALA A 34 6.73 -3.00 -11.39
CA ALA A 34 7.94 -3.09 -12.23
C ALA A 34 8.14 -4.48 -12.86
N CYS A 35 7.61 -5.54 -12.25
CA CYS A 35 7.76 -6.93 -12.71
C CYS A 35 6.44 -7.68 -12.86
N GLY A 36 5.29 -7.01 -12.71
CA GLY A 36 4.00 -7.68 -12.74
C GLY A 36 2.83 -6.77 -12.39
N GLN A 37 1.99 -7.23 -11.46
CA GLN A 37 0.81 -6.50 -11.00
C GLN A 37 0.72 -6.54 -9.48
N GLU A 38 0.56 -5.37 -8.87
CA GLU A 38 0.22 -5.23 -7.45
C GLU A 38 -1.29 -5.14 -7.29
N THR A 39 -1.83 -5.84 -6.30
CA THR A 39 -3.24 -5.80 -5.93
C THR A 39 -3.39 -5.62 -4.42
N ILE A 40 -4.12 -4.58 -4.03
CA ILE A 40 -4.58 -4.36 -2.67
C ILE A 40 -5.98 -4.97 -2.54
N VAL A 41 -6.19 -5.76 -1.50
CA VAL A 41 -7.51 -6.26 -1.07
C VAL A 41 -7.83 -5.62 0.27
N LEU A 42 -8.95 -4.91 0.36
CA LEU A 42 -9.49 -4.36 1.61
C LEU A 42 -10.64 -5.25 2.10
N TYR A 43 -10.62 -5.60 3.38
CA TYR A 43 -11.67 -6.38 4.03
C TYR A 43 -12.52 -5.51 4.95
N GLU A 44 -13.77 -5.89 5.19
CA GLU A 44 -14.71 -5.12 6.02
C GLU A 44 -14.27 -4.96 7.49
N ASP A 45 -13.41 -5.86 7.99
CA ASP A 45 -12.90 -5.85 9.36
C ASP A 45 -11.66 -4.96 9.57
N GLY A 46 -11.24 -4.24 8.53
CA GLY A 46 -10.06 -3.38 8.54
C GLY A 46 -8.75 -4.10 8.20
N GLU A 47 -8.77 -5.40 7.91
CA GLU A 47 -7.59 -6.09 7.37
C GLU A 47 -7.32 -5.67 5.91
N LEU A 48 -6.06 -5.77 5.50
CA LEU A 48 -5.58 -5.52 4.14
C LEU A 48 -4.65 -6.65 3.72
N ALA A 49 -4.75 -7.05 2.44
CA ALA A 49 -3.73 -7.88 1.78
C ALA A 49 -3.08 -7.12 0.63
N LEU A 50 -1.75 -7.20 0.54
CA LEU A 50 -0.99 -6.77 -0.64
C LEU A 50 -0.43 -8.01 -1.36
N LEU A 51 -0.84 -8.14 -2.61
CA LEU A 51 -0.53 -9.25 -3.49
C LEU A 51 0.30 -8.74 -4.66
N GLU A 52 1.39 -9.41 -4.99
CA GLU A 52 2.11 -9.18 -6.24
C GLU A 52 2.00 -10.41 -7.14
N SER A 53 1.63 -10.22 -8.39
CA SER A 53 1.58 -11.31 -9.38
C SER A 53 2.64 -11.07 -10.44
N VAL A 54 3.60 -11.99 -10.55
CA VAL A 54 4.70 -11.94 -11.53
C VAL A 54 4.60 -13.15 -12.44
N ASN A 55 4.55 -12.95 -13.76
CA ASN A 55 4.42 -14.02 -14.75
C ASN A 55 3.24 -14.99 -14.48
N GLY A 56 2.12 -14.47 -13.97
CA GLY A 56 0.94 -15.26 -13.61
C GLY A 56 1.06 -16.07 -12.32
N GLN A 57 2.16 -15.92 -11.57
CA GLN A 57 2.36 -16.53 -10.26
C GLN A 57 2.15 -15.50 -9.16
N LEU A 58 1.38 -15.87 -8.15
CA LEU A 58 1.15 -15.04 -6.97
C LEU A 58 2.38 -15.10 -6.05
N LEU A 59 3.09 -13.98 -5.96
CA LEU A 59 4.11 -13.71 -4.95
C LEU A 59 3.43 -12.92 -3.83
N TYR A 60 3.15 -13.62 -2.74
CA TYR A 60 2.49 -13.00 -1.60
C TYR A 60 3.43 -12.02 -0.88
N SER A 61 2.97 -10.80 -0.59
CA SER A 61 3.82 -9.75 -0.02
C SER A 61 3.42 -9.35 1.41
N PHE A 62 2.12 -9.28 1.75
CA PHE A 62 1.65 -8.92 3.11
C PHE A 62 0.17 -9.23 3.38
N GLN A 63 -0.16 -9.67 4.62
CA GLN A 63 -1.48 -9.52 5.26
C GLN A 63 -1.33 -8.84 6.59
N GLY A 64 -2.25 -7.95 6.89
CA GLY A 64 -2.42 -7.46 8.24
C GLY A 64 -3.20 -6.17 8.29
N ARG A 65 -3.10 -5.51 9.43
CA ARG A 65 -3.69 -4.19 9.66
C ARG A 65 -2.59 -3.16 9.67
N LEU A 66 -2.90 -2.00 9.14
CA LEU A 66 -1.99 -0.86 9.13
C LEU A 66 -2.39 0.11 10.25
N ALA A 67 -1.39 0.72 10.87
CA ALA A 67 -1.58 1.75 11.88
C ALA A 67 -1.74 3.15 11.27
N SER A 68 -1.28 3.37 10.03
CA SER A 68 -1.32 4.68 9.37
C SER A 68 -1.10 4.62 7.85
N GLU A 69 -1.34 5.75 7.19
CA GLU A 69 -0.95 5.97 5.78
C GLU A 69 0.57 5.83 5.56
N ALA A 70 1.39 6.22 6.54
CA ALA A 70 2.84 6.11 6.43
C ALA A 70 3.29 4.65 6.28
N GLU A 71 2.67 3.73 7.03
CA GLU A 71 2.95 2.29 6.87
C GLU A 71 2.53 1.76 5.51
N LEU A 72 1.38 2.23 4.97
CA LEU A 72 0.97 1.90 3.61
C LEU A 72 2.01 2.35 2.59
N ARG A 73 2.51 3.58 2.71
CA ARG A 73 3.52 4.12 1.79
C ARG A 73 4.83 3.35 1.86
N VAL A 74 5.25 2.95 3.07
CA VAL A 74 6.42 2.06 3.26
C VAL A 74 6.18 0.69 2.61
N LEU A 75 5.01 0.09 2.85
CA LEU A 75 4.63 -1.20 2.27
C LEU A 75 4.67 -1.17 0.74
N LEU A 76 4.18 -0.08 0.14
CA LEU A 76 4.17 0.15 -1.31
C LEU A 76 5.50 0.67 -1.87
N ARG A 77 6.54 0.81 -1.02
CA ARG A 77 7.84 1.39 -1.36
C ARG A 77 7.72 2.79 -2.00
N GLN A 78 6.66 3.52 -1.69
CA GLN A 78 6.36 4.89 -2.14
C GLN A 78 6.95 5.93 -1.18
N VAL A 79 8.13 5.65 -0.64
CA VAL A 79 8.77 6.56 0.31
C VAL A 79 9.52 7.62 -0.48
N ASP A 80 8.98 8.84 -0.48
CA ASP A 80 9.74 10.03 -0.86
C ASP A 80 10.78 10.30 0.23
N TRP A 81 11.94 9.64 0.12
CA TRP A 81 13.14 10.04 0.83
C TRP A 81 13.66 11.33 0.22
N VAL A 82 12.93 12.43 0.36
CA VAL A 82 13.59 13.72 0.37
C VAL A 82 14.43 13.69 1.65
N LEU A 83 15.65 13.19 1.52
CA LEU A 83 16.72 13.38 2.47
C LEU A 83 16.79 14.89 2.68
N GLN A 84 16.11 15.42 3.71
CA GLN A 84 16.61 16.63 4.33
C GLN A 84 18.01 16.23 4.81
N PRO A 85 19.10 16.80 4.26
CA PRO A 85 20.34 16.75 4.97
C PRO A 85 20.02 17.49 6.25
N LEU A 86 19.85 16.75 7.36
CA LEU A 86 19.88 17.35 8.67
C LEU A 86 21.28 17.94 8.73
N ALA A 87 21.38 19.25 8.47
CA ALA A 87 22.60 20.00 8.60
C ALA A 87 23.00 19.86 10.07
N TYR A 88 23.77 18.83 10.39
CA TYR A 88 24.65 18.86 11.53
C TYR A 88 25.64 19.97 11.20
N ALA A 89 25.25 21.20 11.50
CA ALA A 89 26.17 22.28 11.73
C ALA A 89 27.00 21.85 12.93
N LEU A 90 28.10 21.15 12.66
CA LEU A 90 29.21 21.07 13.58
C LEU A 90 29.65 22.51 13.79
N THR A 91 29.17 23.08 14.89
CA THR A 91 29.70 24.31 15.45
C THR A 91 30.97 23.90 16.17
N GLU A 92 32.11 24.07 15.49
CA GLU A 92 33.41 24.25 16.14
C GLU A 92 33.76 25.74 16.16
#